data_AF-A0A7C0YSC1-F1
#
_entry.id   AF-A0A7C0YSC1-F1
#
_cell.length_a   1.000
_cell.length_b   1.000
_cell.length_c   1.000
_cell.angle_alpha   90.00
_cell.angle_beta   90.00
_cell.angle_gamma   90.00
#
_symmetry.space_group_name_H-M   'P 1'
#
loop_
_entity.id
_entity.type
_entity.pdbx_description
1 polymer ?
#
loop_
_entity_poly.entity_id
_entity_poly.type
_entity_poly.pdbx_seq_one_letter_code
_entity_poly.pdbx_strand_id
1 'polypeptide(L)'
;MKVVVDANVVISAFKRDSITRKVLLFPFISFYSPAYLLDELEEHKAEIMKKAKINEEEFNIILNLLLGNVKIVPKEAYIDKMGEALKIVGEIDKDDAPYFALALRNC
;
A
#
# COMPACT_ATOMS: atom_id res chain seq x y z
N MET A 1 12.78 -12.07 -0.68
CA MET A 1 11.33 -12.33 -0.76
C MET A 1 10.65 -11.05 -1.25
N LYS A 2 9.69 -11.16 -2.17
CA LYS A 2 8.93 -10.01 -2.67
C LYS A 2 7.53 -10.05 -2.10
N VAL A 3 7.05 -8.91 -1.60
CA VAL A 3 5.77 -8.83 -0.89
C VAL A 3 4.99 -7.65 -1.45
N VAL A 4 3.75 -7.91 -1.90
CA VAL A 4 2.81 -6.84 -2.24
C VAL A 4 2.14 -6.37 -0.96
N VAL A 5 2.08 -5.05 -0.78
CA VAL A 5 1.55 -4.38 0.41
C VAL A 5 0.30 -3.61 0.02
N ASP A 6 -0.80 -3.90 0.71
CA ASP A 6 -2.08 -3.21 0.55
C ASP A 6 -2.12 -1.85 1.27
N ALA A 7 -3.11 -1.01 0.96
CA ALA A 7 -3.31 0.27 1.63
C ALA A 7 -3.52 0.11 3.14
N ASN A 8 -4.28 -0.90 3.57
CA ASN A 8 -4.56 -1.15 4.99
C ASN A 8 -3.30 -1.42 5.83
N VAL A 9 -2.33 -2.14 5.28
CA VAL A 9 -1.03 -2.41 5.88
C VAL A 9 -0.24 -1.11 6.00
N VAL A 10 -0.20 -0.28 4.95
CA VAL A 10 0.46 1.04 4.99
C VAL A 10 -0.23 1.97 5.99
N ILE A 11 -1.57 2.03 6.00
CA ILE A 11 -2.38 2.79 6.97
C ILE A 11 -2.06 2.35 8.40
N SER A 12 -1.95 1.04 8.64
CA SER A 12 -1.59 0.51 9.96
C SER A 12 -0.18 0.92 10.41
N ALA A 13 0.71 1.26 9.47
CA ALA A 13 2.06 1.73 9.73
C ALA A 13 2.11 3.16 10.28
N PHE A 14 1.04 3.96 10.14
CA PHE A 14 0.94 5.29 10.76
C PHE A 14 0.66 5.24 12.28
N LYS A 15 0.18 4.10 12.81
CA LYS A 15 -0.08 3.97 14.25
C LYS A 15 1.20 4.15 15.07
N ARG A 16 1.08 4.74 16.26
CA ARG A 16 2.21 4.82 17.22
C ARG A 16 2.73 3.41 17.53
N ASP A 17 4.05 3.25 17.62
CA ASP A 17 4.74 1.97 17.87
C ASP A 17 4.33 0.79 16.97
N SER A 18 3.93 1.09 15.72
CA SER A 18 3.50 0.07 14.77
C SER A 18 4.59 -0.95 14.46
N ILE A 19 4.32 -2.21 14.79
CA ILE A 19 5.14 -3.37 14.36
C ILE A 19 5.16 -3.43 12.83
N THR A 20 4.03 -3.12 12.17
CA THR A 20 3.95 -3.05 10.71
C THR A 20 4.95 -2.05 10.14
N ARG A 21 5.08 -0.86 10.74
CA ARG A 21 6.09 0.11 10.33
C ARG A 21 7.51 -0.45 10.46
N LYS A 22 7.82 -1.15 11.56
CA LYS A 22 9.14 -1.79 11.74
C LYS A 22 9.42 -2.85 10.67
N VAL A 23 8.40 -3.62 10.26
CA VAL A 23 8.51 -4.64 9.20
C VAL A 23 8.69 -4.00 7.83
N LEU A 24 7.93 -2.96 7.49
CA LEU A 24 8.04 -2.26 6.20
C LEU A 24 9.39 -1.56 6.03
N LEU A 25 10.07 -1.21 7.12
CA LEU A 25 11.40 -0.63 7.11
C LEU A 25 12.53 -1.68 7.17
N PHE A 26 12.20 -2.97 7.09
CA PHE A 26 13.19 -4.03 7.20
C PHE A 26 13.95 -4.21 5.87
N PRO A 27 15.29 -4.08 5.84
CA PRO A 27 16.05 -3.91 4.59
C PRO A 27 16.15 -5.19 3.74
N PHE A 28 15.81 -6.36 4.28
CA PHE A 28 15.95 -7.64 3.59
C PHE A 28 14.67 -8.09 2.85
N ILE A 29 13.60 -7.31 2.90
CA ILE A 29 12.34 -7.59 2.21
C ILE A 29 12.10 -6.52 1.15
N SER A 30 11.76 -6.94 -0.07
CA SER A 30 11.38 -6.02 -1.13
C SER A 30 9.86 -5.87 -1.14
N PHE A 31 9.38 -4.71 -0.70
CA PHE A 31 7.96 -4.37 -0.70
C PHE A 31 7.55 -3.67 -1.98
N TYR A 32 6.37 -3.99 -2.48
CA TYR A 32 5.78 -3.44 -3.69
C TYR A 32 4.33 -3.04 -3.42
N SER A 33 3.87 -2.00 -4.10
CA SER A 33 2.46 -1.60 -4.04
C SER A 33 2.06 -0.93 -5.36
N PRO A 34 0.83 -1.08 -5.85
CA PRO A 34 0.35 -0.34 -7.01
C PRO A 34 0.36 1.16 -6.75
N ALA A 35 0.50 1.99 -7.79
CA ALA A 35 0.35 3.45 -7.69
C ALA A 35 -1.02 3.85 -7.10
N TYR A 36 -2.02 2.99 -7.25
CA TYR A 36 -3.35 3.11 -6.64
C TYR A 36 -3.30 3.31 -5.11
N LEU A 37 -2.26 2.80 -4.44
CA LEU A 37 -2.03 3.04 -3.01
C LEU A 37 -2.07 4.52 -2.65
N LEU A 38 -1.51 5.39 -3.52
CA LEU A 38 -1.45 6.82 -3.24
C LEU A 38 -2.85 7.47 -3.26
N ASP A 39 -3.73 6.98 -4.13
CA ASP A 39 -5.11 7.45 -4.22
C ASP A 39 -5.88 7.09 -2.93
N GLU A 40 -5.76 5.84 -2.47
CA GLU A 40 -6.39 5.39 -1.22
C GLU A 40 -5.84 6.13 0.01
N LEU A 41 -4.53 6.37 0.06
CA LEU A 41 -3.93 7.10 1.17
C LEU A 41 -4.40 8.56 1.25
N GLU A 42 -4.61 9.20 0.10
CA GLU A 42 -5.14 10.56 0.06
C GLU A 42 -6.63 10.58 0.45
N GLU A 43 -7.43 9.64 -0.05
CA GLU A 43 -8.85 9.49 0.33
C GLU A 43 -9.02 9.31 1.84
N HIS A 44 -8.19 8.48 2.46
CA HIS A 44 -8.25 8.20 3.89
C HIS A 44 -7.39 9.13 4.76
N LYS A 45 -6.67 10.11 4.20
CA LYS A 45 -5.69 10.95 4.90
C LYS A 45 -6.23 11.57 6.19
N ALA A 46 -7.41 12.18 6.13
CA ALA A 46 -8.04 12.82 7.29
C ALA A 46 -8.35 11.81 8.42
N GLU A 47 -8.79 10.61 8.06
CA GLU A 47 -9.09 9.53 9.00
C GLU A 47 -7.81 8.96 9.63
N ILE A 48 -6.77 8.77 8.81
CA ILE A 48 -5.45 8.28 9.25
C ILE A 48 -4.87 9.25 10.29
N MET A 49 -4.83 10.55 9.98
CA MET A 49 -4.32 11.58 10.89
C MET A 49 -5.08 11.58 12.21
N LYS A 50 -6.42 11.53 12.16
CA LYS A 50 -7.28 11.48 13.36
C LYS A 50 -7.01 10.24 14.21
N LYS A 51 -6.92 9.05 13.60
CA LYS A 51 -6.69 7.78 14.31
C LYS A 51 -5.27 7.67 14.87
N ALA A 52 -4.28 8.12 14.13
CA ALA A 52 -2.88 8.11 14.55
C ALA A 52 -2.53 9.26 15.53
N LYS A 53 -3.41 10.26 15.65
CA LYS A 53 -3.21 11.49 16.45
C LYS A 53 -1.97 12.26 16.01
N ILE A 54 -1.84 12.44 14.70
CA ILE A 54 -0.73 13.15 14.05
C ILE A 54 -1.27 14.30 13.21
N ASN A 55 -0.44 15.31 12.97
CA ASN A 55 -0.75 16.40 12.05
C ASN A 55 -0.32 16.07 10.61
N GLU A 56 -0.57 16.98 9.68
CA GLU A 56 -0.26 16.79 8.25
C GLU A 56 1.25 16.72 7.97
N GLU A 57 2.06 17.49 8.70
CA GLU A 57 3.52 17.46 8.57
C GLU A 57 4.07 16.08 8.99
N GLU A 58 3.63 15.57 10.14
CA GLU A 58 3.96 14.23 10.64
C GLU A 58 3.47 13.14 9.67
N PHE A 59 2.27 13.27 9.11
CA PHE A 59 1.76 12.36 8.09
C PHE A 59 2.68 12.29 6.87
N ASN A 60 3.05 13.45 6.32
CA ASN A 60 3.93 13.52 5.15
C ASN A 60 5.33 12.95 5.44
N ILE A 61 5.87 13.18 6.64
CA ILE A 61 7.16 12.61 7.06
C ILE A 61 7.08 11.08 7.11
N ILE A 62 6.04 10.53 7.75
CA ILE A 62 5.86 9.08 7.85
C ILE A 62 5.62 8.48 6.47
N LEU A 63 4.80 9.12 5.64
CA LEU A 63 4.51 8.66 4.29
C LEU A 63 5.80 8.58 3.45
N ASN A 64 6.60 9.65 3.43
CA ASN A 64 7.86 9.66 2.68
C ASN A 64 8.82 8.56 3.17
N LEU A 65 8.88 8.31 4.48
CA LEU A 65 9.69 7.22 5.05
C LEU A 65 9.22 5.84 4.58
N LEU A 66 7.90 5.62 4.55
CA LEU A 66 7.30 4.35 4.09
C LEU A 66 7.51 4.14 2.59
N LEU A 67 7.24 5.17 1.77
CA LEU A 67 7.42 5.13 0.32
C LEU A 67 8.89 4.99 -0.08
N GLY A 68 9.84 5.41 0.77
CA GLY A 68 11.26 5.13 0.57
C GLY A 68 11.62 3.64 0.61
N ASN A 69 10.79 2.79 1.20
CA ASN A 69 11.01 1.33 1.32
C ASN A 69 9.97 0.48 0.57
N VAL A 70 8.88 1.09 0.07
CA VAL A 70 7.85 0.42 -0.72
C VAL A 70 7.98 0.88 -2.17
N LYS A 71 8.28 -0.05 -3.08
CA LYS A 71 8.37 0.25 -4.50
C LYS A 71 6.98 0.42 -5.10
N ILE A 72 6.66 1.65 -5.50
CA ILE A 72 5.42 1.97 -6.19
C ILE A 72 5.50 1.53 -7.66
N VAL A 73 4.51 0.75 -8.08
CA VAL A 73 4.46 0.15 -9.42
C VAL A 73 3.31 0.78 -10.22
N PRO A 74 3.59 1.35 -11.41
CA PRO A 74 2.57 1.98 -12.23
C PRO A 74 1.62 0.93 -12.84
N LYS A 75 0.37 1.33 -13.11
CA LYS A 75 -0.71 0.42 -13.55
C LYS A 75 -0.35 -0.34 -14.82
N GLU A 76 0.38 0.31 -15.73
CA GLU A 76 0.81 -0.23 -17.01
C GLU A 76 1.66 -1.50 -16.86
N ALA A 77 2.35 -1.67 -15.72
CA ALA A 77 3.21 -2.83 -15.48
C ALA A 77 2.44 -4.13 -15.16
N TYR A 78 1.19 -4.01 -14.69
CA TYR A 78 0.35 -5.15 -14.26
C TYR A 78 -1.05 -5.14 -14.89
N ILE A 79 -1.32 -4.24 -15.84
CA ILE A 79 -2.66 -4.09 -16.44
C ILE A 79 -3.14 -5.37 -17.14
N ASP A 80 -2.23 -6.19 -17.66
CA ASP A 80 -2.50 -7.49 -18.26
C ASP A 80 -3.09 -8.50 -17.28
N LYS A 81 -2.89 -8.27 -15.97
CA LYS A 81 -3.40 -9.10 -14.87
C LYS A 81 -4.68 -8.57 -14.23
N MET A 82 -5.13 -7.37 -14.57
CA MET A 82 -6.34 -6.78 -13.97
C MET A 82 -7.60 -7.63 -14.21
N GLY A 83 -7.76 -8.20 -15.40
CA GLY A 83 -8.93 -9.04 -15.70
C GLY A 83 -8.94 -10.35 -14.92
N GLU A 84 -7.76 -10.90 -14.59
CA GLU A 84 -7.62 -12.08 -13.73
C GLU A 84 -7.87 -11.71 -12.26
N ALA A 85 -7.28 -10.60 -11.80
CA ALA A 85 -7.45 -10.10 -10.45
C ALA A 85 -8.91 -9.77 -10.12
N LEU A 86 -9.64 -9.10 -11.02
CA LEU A 86 -11.06 -8.80 -10.84
C LEU A 86 -11.91 -10.07 -10.67
N LYS A 87 -11.55 -11.17 -11.34
CA LYS A 87 -12.24 -12.46 -11.17
C LYS A 87 -11.93 -13.11 -9.83
N ILE A 88 -10.69 -12.98 -9.34
CA ILE A 88 -10.29 -13.51 -8.02
C ILE A 88 -10.99 -12.74 -6.90
N VAL A 89 -11.00 -11.41 -6.99
CA VAL A 89 -11.65 -10.52 -6.04
C VAL A 89 -13.17 -10.71 -6.04
N GLY A 90 -13.77 -10.88 -7.22
CA GLY A 90 -15.20 -11.09 -7.37
C GLY A 90 -16.04 -9.89 -6.90
N GLU A 91 -17.01 -10.14 -6.03
CA GLU A 91 -17.94 -9.13 -5.50
C GLU A 91 -17.59 -8.64 -4.09
N ILE A 92 -16.37 -8.89 -3.61
CA ILE A 92 -15.92 -8.45 -2.27
C ILE A 92 -15.59 -6.95 -2.30
N ASP A 93 -14.41 -6.59 -2.80
CA ASP A 93 -13.96 -5.22 -2.92
C ASP A 93 -13.15 -5.06 -4.21
N LYS A 94 -13.75 -4.44 -5.22
CA LYS A 94 -13.13 -4.30 -6.55
C LYS A 94 -11.87 -3.42 -6.51
N ASP A 95 -11.70 -2.64 -5.45
CA ASP A 95 -10.55 -1.77 -5.24
C ASP A 95 -9.32 -2.55 -4.75
N ASP A 96 -9.48 -3.81 -4.33
CA ASP A 96 -8.37 -4.72 -4.06
C ASP A 96 -7.72 -5.28 -5.34
N ALA A 97 -8.41 -5.21 -6.48
CA ALA A 97 -7.94 -5.82 -7.73
C ALA A 97 -6.54 -5.36 -8.19
N PRO A 98 -6.13 -4.08 -8.06
CA PRO A 98 -4.76 -3.65 -8.37
C PRO A 98 -3.68 -4.38 -7.56
N TYR A 99 -3.92 -4.69 -6.29
CA TYR A 99 -2.98 -5.41 -5.44
C TYR A 99 -2.83 -6.87 -5.87
N PHE A 100 -3.95 -7.53 -6.16
CA PHE A 100 -3.95 -8.89 -6.70
C PHE A 100 -3.29 -8.96 -8.07
N ALA A 101 -3.58 -8.00 -8.96
CA ALA A 101 -2.98 -7.95 -10.30
C ALA A 101 -1.47 -7.81 -10.22
N LEU A 102 -0.97 -6.95 -9.31
CA LEU A 102 0.45 -6.77 -9.07
C LEU A 102 1.09 -8.06 -8.54
N ALA A 103 0.42 -8.76 -7.60
CA ALA A 103 0.90 -10.03 -7.06
C ALA A 103 0.97 -11.12 -8.14
N LEU A 104 -0.07 -11.25 -8.98
CA LEU A 104 -0.13 -12.20 -10.08
C LEU A 104 0.95 -11.96 -11.13
N ARG A 105 1.36 -10.70 -11.33
CA ARG A 105 2.43 -10.36 -12.28
C ARG A 105 3.81 -10.86 -11.82
N ASN A 106 3.96 -11.22 -10.54
CA ASN A 106 5.23 -11.59 -9.91
C ASN A 106 6.32 -10.51 -10.08
N CYS A 107 5.93 -9.24 -9.89
CA CYS A 107 6.87 -8.11 -9.84
C CYS A 107 8.04 -8.37 -8.91
#